data_AF-A0A024QGW7-F1
#
_entry.id   AF-A0A024QGW7-F1
#
_cell.length_a   1.000
_cell.length_b   1.000
_cell.length_c   1.000
_cell.angle_alpha   90.00
_cell.angle_beta   90.00
_cell.angle_gamma   90.00
#
_symmetry.space_group_name_H-M   'P 1'
#
loop_
_entity.id
_entity.type
_entity.pdbx_description
1 polymer ?
#
loop_
_entity_poly.entity_id
_entity_poly.type
_entity_poly.pdbx_seq_one_letter_code
_entity_poly.pdbx_strand_id
1 'polypeptide(L)'
;MNRYMGKYKEIDMSFYGKEKMDFIDITPNDAGYYLTWELQNEIGGYAIYRKDVSVEGWELVVTLDQNVMHYQDSKPPVDNLYEYQIYAVIEGDLILGEPDNAGGVDLGLTTNYESAEQDAMNRIRTQKGDWRSHENIGADMELLEGEPNTKATGIRGEESIHETLTYDGRFMREDITVKAVPTSIDQIDFYTVVDSDADDPIIVKSPQTI
;
A
#
# COMPACT_ATOMS: atom_id res chain seq x y z
N MET A 1 -10.14 -16.32 15.43
CA MET A 1 -9.26 -15.18 15.77
C MET A 1 -8.74 -14.65 14.46
N ASN A 2 -9.46 -13.70 13.85
CA ASN A 2 -9.06 -13.14 12.56
C ASN A 2 -7.85 -12.25 12.80
N ARG A 3 -6.68 -12.71 12.35
CA ARG A 3 -5.47 -11.88 12.27
C ARG A 3 -5.73 -10.90 11.14
N TYR A 4 -6.06 -9.66 11.47
CA TYR A 4 -5.96 -8.56 10.52
C TYR A 4 -4.49 -8.49 10.11
N MET A 5 -4.20 -8.87 8.87
CA MET A 5 -2.87 -8.76 8.28
C MET A 5 -2.80 -7.32 7.79
N GLY A 6 -2.05 -6.46 8.49
CA GLY A 6 -2.00 -5.04 8.14
C GLY A 6 -1.49 -4.86 6.72
N LYS A 7 -2.24 -4.10 5.89
CA LYS A 7 -1.88 -3.79 4.51
C LYS A 7 -0.63 -2.89 4.43
N TYR A 8 -0.34 -2.10 5.47
CA TYR A 8 0.79 -1.16 5.52
C TYR A 8 1.61 -1.35 6.80
N LYS A 9 2.94 -1.18 6.74
CA LYS A 9 3.77 -1.19 7.97
C LYS A 9 3.75 0.19 8.63
N GLU A 10 4.08 0.25 9.93
CA GLU A 10 4.13 1.51 10.69
C GLU A 10 5.09 2.54 10.12
N ILE A 11 6.24 2.06 9.62
CA ILE A 11 7.22 2.87 8.90
C ILE A 11 6.67 3.48 7.61
N ASP A 12 5.63 2.86 7.02
CA ASP A 12 5.06 3.31 5.75
C ASP A 12 3.97 4.38 5.93
N MET A 13 3.44 4.52 7.14
CA MET A 13 2.29 5.39 7.41
C MET A 13 2.60 6.89 7.33
N SER A 14 3.87 7.27 7.34
CA SER A 14 4.32 8.64 7.03
C SER A 14 4.23 8.99 5.55
N PHE A 15 4.09 8.00 4.67
CA PHE A 15 4.14 8.16 3.21
C PHE A 15 2.76 8.35 2.57
N TYR A 16 1.69 8.14 3.34
CA TYR A 16 0.32 8.31 2.87
C TYR A 16 -0.27 9.62 3.35
N GLY A 17 -1.02 10.29 2.46
CA GLY A 17 -1.97 11.31 2.89
C GLY A 17 -2.92 10.68 3.92
N LYS A 18 -3.12 11.35 5.05
CA LYS A 18 -3.99 10.85 6.10
C LYS A 18 -5.02 11.89 6.48
N GLU A 19 -6.28 11.51 6.41
CA GLU A 19 -7.38 12.35 6.87
C GLU A 19 -7.89 11.79 8.19
N LYS A 20 -7.89 12.63 9.22
CA LYS A 20 -8.39 12.21 10.54
C LYS A 20 -9.90 12.02 10.47
N MET A 21 -10.39 10.89 10.96
CA MET A 21 -11.82 10.64 11.05
C MET A 21 -12.46 11.45 12.18
N ASP A 22 -13.55 12.15 11.84
CA ASP A 22 -14.31 12.97 12.79
C ASP A 22 -15.35 12.16 13.59
N PHE A 23 -15.85 11.05 13.03
CA PHE A 23 -16.90 10.23 13.64
C PHE A 23 -16.38 8.82 13.92
N ILE A 24 -16.05 8.58 15.19
CA ILE A 24 -15.61 7.29 15.71
C ILE A 24 -16.43 7.00 16.96
N ASP A 25 -17.02 5.80 17.02
CA ASP A 25 -17.66 5.28 18.23
C ASP A 25 -16.75 4.24 18.90
N ILE A 26 -16.61 4.35 20.22
CA ILE A 26 -15.70 3.54 21.02
C ILE A 26 -16.48 2.95 22.18
N THR A 27 -16.75 1.65 22.11
CA THR A 27 -17.50 0.91 23.12
C THR A 27 -16.58 -0.04 23.89
N PRO A 28 -16.38 0.13 25.21
CA PRO A 28 -15.66 -0.85 26.02
C PRO A 28 -16.46 -2.15 26.17
N ASN A 29 -15.79 -3.29 26.18
CA ASN A 29 -16.38 -4.62 26.40
C ASN A 29 -15.44 -5.53 27.23
N ASP A 30 -15.91 -6.73 27.57
CA ASP A 30 -15.15 -7.70 28.39
C ASP A 30 -13.83 -8.15 27.73
N ALA A 31 -13.66 -7.90 26.42
CA ALA A 31 -12.48 -8.25 25.65
C ALA A 31 -11.56 -7.04 25.36
N GLY A 32 -11.89 -5.82 25.79
CA GLY A 32 -11.14 -4.59 25.53
C GLY A 32 -12.00 -3.44 25.00
N TYR A 33 -11.57 -2.81 23.89
CA TYR A 33 -12.29 -1.70 23.25
C TYR A 33 -12.71 -2.06 21.83
N TYR A 34 -13.99 -1.83 21.52
CA TYR A 34 -14.56 -2.02 20.19
C TYR A 34 -14.76 -0.66 19.51
N LEU A 35 -14.07 -0.45 18.40
CA LEU A 35 -14.10 0.78 17.63
C LEU A 35 -14.93 0.57 16.36
N THR A 36 -15.77 1.54 16.02
CA THR A 36 -16.56 1.57 14.78
C THR A 36 -16.53 2.95 14.14
N TRP A 37 -16.56 2.99 12.82
CA TRP A 37 -16.53 4.23 12.03
C TRP A 37 -17.32 4.06 10.73
N GLU A 38 -17.59 5.17 10.03
CA GLU A 38 -18.25 5.16 8.73
C GLU A 38 -17.25 4.91 7.60
N LEU A 39 -17.65 4.12 6.61
CA LEU A 39 -16.82 3.87 5.43
C LEU A 39 -16.59 5.17 4.65
N GLN A 40 -15.32 5.44 4.35
CA GLN A 40 -14.91 6.52 3.46
C GLN A 40 -14.68 5.98 2.04
N ASN A 41 -14.96 6.81 1.04
CA ASN A 41 -14.69 6.49 -0.36
C ASN A 41 -13.30 6.98 -0.76
N GLU A 42 -12.71 6.39 -1.80
CA GLU A 42 -11.44 6.87 -2.40
C GLU A 42 -10.22 6.78 -1.46
N ILE A 43 -10.20 5.77 -0.58
CA ILE A 43 -9.10 5.50 0.35
C ILE A 43 -8.43 4.15 0.04
N GLY A 44 -7.16 4.03 0.40
CA GLY A 44 -6.43 2.75 0.38
C GLY A 44 -6.74 1.86 1.58
N GLY A 45 -7.05 2.46 2.73
CA GLY A 45 -7.31 1.76 4.00
C GLY A 45 -7.45 2.68 5.20
N TYR A 46 -7.40 2.11 6.41
CA TYR A 46 -7.43 2.85 7.67
C TYR A 46 -6.20 2.59 8.51
N ALA A 47 -5.78 3.59 9.28
CA ALA A 47 -4.73 3.46 10.29
C ALA A 47 -5.28 3.86 11.66
N ILE A 48 -5.19 2.93 12.62
CA ILE A 48 -5.69 3.14 13.98
C ILE A 48 -4.50 3.38 14.89
N TYR A 49 -4.50 4.54 15.54
CA TYR A 49 -3.54 4.92 16.55
C TYR A 49 -4.18 4.89 17.93
N ARG A 50 -3.38 4.52 18.92
CA ARG A 50 -3.77 4.54 20.33
C ARG A 50 -2.70 5.28 21.12
N LYS A 51 -3.14 6.07 22.09
CA LYS A 51 -2.27 6.72 23.07
C LYS A 51 -2.74 6.36 24.46
N ASP A 52 -1.79 5.98 25.31
CA ASP A 52 -2.02 5.90 26.74
C ASP A 52 -2.05 7.32 27.31
N VAL A 53 -3.12 7.71 28.02
CA VAL A 53 -3.27 9.07 28.55
C VAL A 53 -2.13 9.46 29.51
N SER A 54 -1.42 8.48 30.08
CA SER A 54 -0.28 8.71 30.97
C SER A 54 1.05 8.99 30.26
N VAL A 55 1.14 8.76 28.94
CA VAL A 55 2.36 8.96 28.15
C VAL A 55 2.14 9.92 26.99
N GLU A 56 3.21 10.57 26.55
CA GLU A 56 3.19 11.35 25.31
C GLU A 56 3.50 10.44 24.12
N GLY A 57 2.81 10.67 23.00
CA GLY A 57 3.02 9.95 21.74
C GLY A 57 1.87 9.02 21.35
N TRP A 58 1.60 8.95 20.05
CA TRP A 58 0.63 8.02 19.48
C TRP A 58 1.37 6.79 18.95
N GLU A 59 0.86 5.61 19.26
CA GLU A 59 1.37 4.34 18.72
C GLU A 59 0.42 3.83 17.64
N LEU A 60 0.95 3.36 16.51
CA LEU A 60 0.12 2.66 15.53
C LEU A 60 -0.26 1.27 16.10
N VAL A 61 -1.56 0.99 16.12
CA VAL A 61 -2.08 -0.30 16.59
C VAL A 61 -2.23 -1.26 15.43
N VAL A 62 -2.83 -0.79 14.34
CA VAL A 62 -3.15 -1.61 13.17
C VAL A 62 -3.43 -0.74 11.95
N THR A 63 -3.20 -1.32 10.77
CA THR A 63 -3.70 -0.81 9.50
C THR A 63 -4.71 -1.80 8.92
N LEU A 64 -5.78 -1.30 8.31
CA LEU A 64 -6.91 -2.10 7.84
C LEU A 64 -7.23 -1.77 6.38
N ASP A 65 -7.84 -2.70 5.67
CA ASP A 65 -8.31 -2.47 4.30
C ASP A 65 -9.47 -1.46 4.25
N GLN A 66 -9.65 -0.83 3.09
CA GLN A 66 -10.70 0.19 2.84
C GLN A 66 -12.14 -0.24 3.20
N ASN A 67 -12.42 -1.55 3.18
CA ASN A 67 -13.77 -2.10 3.43
C ASN A 67 -14.02 -2.47 4.90
N VAL A 68 -13.08 -2.17 5.80
CA VAL A 68 -13.21 -2.45 7.23
C VAL A 68 -13.79 -1.23 7.94
N MET A 69 -14.86 -1.45 8.72
CA MET A 69 -15.57 -0.41 9.48
C MET A 69 -15.55 -0.63 11.00
N HIS A 70 -14.80 -1.63 11.46
CA HIS A 70 -14.71 -1.97 12.87
C HIS A 70 -13.37 -2.59 13.24
N TYR A 71 -12.95 -2.42 14.49
CA TYR A 71 -11.75 -3.04 15.03
C TYR A 71 -11.92 -3.34 16.53
N GLN A 72 -11.42 -4.51 16.95
CA GLN A 72 -11.36 -4.89 18.36
C GLN A 72 -9.92 -4.77 18.84
N ASP A 73 -9.67 -3.82 19.74
CA ASP A 73 -8.44 -3.79 20.52
C ASP A 73 -8.61 -4.72 21.73
N SER A 74 -7.74 -5.73 21.84
CA SER A 74 -7.78 -6.73 22.93
C SER A 74 -6.93 -6.32 24.14
N LYS A 75 -6.42 -5.10 24.20
CA LYS A 75 -5.64 -4.63 25.35
C LYS A 75 -6.57 -4.42 26.55
N PRO A 76 -6.30 -5.06 27.71
CA PRO A 76 -7.19 -5.01 28.86
C PRO A 76 -7.24 -3.58 29.46
N PRO A 77 -8.43 -3.03 29.77
CA PRO A 77 -8.62 -1.66 30.26
C PRO A 77 -8.22 -1.46 31.73
N VAL A 78 -7.36 -2.32 32.27
CA VAL A 78 -7.33 -2.57 33.72
C VAL A 78 -6.62 -1.48 34.51
N ASP A 79 -5.75 -0.67 33.90
CA ASP A 79 -5.02 0.38 34.64
C ASP A 79 -4.89 1.75 33.93
N ASN A 80 -5.16 1.86 32.62
CA ASN A 80 -4.95 3.10 31.87
C ASN A 80 -6.16 3.46 30.99
N LEU A 81 -6.49 4.75 30.94
CA LEU A 81 -7.39 5.32 29.94
C LEU A 81 -6.62 5.42 28.61
N TYR A 82 -7.24 4.97 27.53
CA TYR A 82 -6.68 5.09 26.18
C TYR A 82 -7.50 6.06 25.34
N GLU A 83 -6.81 6.88 24.57
CA GLU A 83 -7.39 7.66 23.48
C GLU A 83 -7.10 6.97 22.15
N TYR A 84 -8.02 7.09 21.21
CA TYR A 84 -7.88 6.52 19.86
C TYR A 84 -8.03 7.59 18.80
N GLN A 85 -7.30 7.42 17.70
CA GLN A 85 -7.48 8.17 16.47
C GLN A 85 -7.52 7.18 15.30
N ILE A 86 -8.44 7.41 14.38
CA ILE A 86 -8.51 6.66 13.13
C ILE A 86 -8.24 7.65 12.01
N TYR A 87 -7.36 7.26 11.09
CA TYR A 87 -7.08 8.00 9.88
C TYR A 87 -7.50 7.18 8.67
N ALA A 88 -8.15 7.83 7.71
CA ALA A 88 -8.30 7.35 6.35
C ALA A 88 -6.96 7.53 5.60
N VAL A 89 -6.47 6.47 4.98
CA VAL A 89 -5.19 6.42 4.26
C VAL A 89 -5.46 6.66 2.77
N ILE A 90 -4.87 7.71 2.21
CA ILE A 90 -5.06 8.13 0.81
C ILE A 90 -3.90 7.58 -0.04
N GLU A 91 -4.20 6.70 -0.99
CA GLU A 91 -3.24 6.15 -1.96
C GLU A 91 -3.20 7.02 -3.23
N GLY A 92 -2.21 7.91 -3.35
CA GLY A 92 -1.81 8.57 -4.61
C GLY A 92 -2.68 9.74 -5.13
N ASP A 93 -2.00 10.86 -5.44
CA ASP A 93 -1.80 11.53 -6.76
C ASP A 93 -1.38 13.00 -6.52
N LEU A 94 -1.78 13.58 -5.37
CA LEU A 94 -1.17 14.80 -4.83
C LEU A 94 -1.09 14.69 -3.31
N ILE A 95 0.12 14.54 -2.78
CA ILE A 95 0.36 14.62 -1.34
C ILE A 95 0.49 16.09 -0.99
N LEU A 96 -0.23 16.50 0.05
CA LEU A 96 -0.11 17.82 0.65
C LEU A 96 0.95 17.79 1.75
N GLY A 97 1.77 18.84 1.82
CA GLY A 97 2.71 19.04 2.91
C GLY A 97 2.01 19.50 4.20
N GLU A 98 2.80 19.72 5.24
CA GLU A 98 2.28 20.26 6.49
C GLU A 98 1.78 21.71 6.31
N PRO A 99 0.65 22.10 6.92
CA PRO A 99 0.14 23.46 6.83
C PRO A 99 1.10 24.45 7.50
N ASP A 100 1.25 25.63 6.91
CA ASP A 100 1.96 26.74 7.54
C ASP A 100 1.16 27.33 8.71
N ASN A 101 1.76 28.26 9.45
CA ASN A 101 1.11 28.94 10.58
C ASN A 101 -0.12 29.78 10.18
N ALA A 102 -0.34 30.00 8.88
CA ALA A 102 -1.50 30.70 8.32
C ALA A 102 -2.56 29.75 7.73
N GLY A 103 -2.33 28.43 7.78
CA GLY A 103 -3.21 27.40 7.22
C GLY A 103 -3.07 27.19 5.71
N GLY A 104 -2.06 27.79 5.08
CA GLY A 104 -1.68 27.50 3.70
C GLY A 104 -0.99 26.14 3.60
N VAL A 105 -1.26 25.39 2.54
CA VAL A 105 -0.74 24.04 2.34
C VAL A 105 -0.03 23.96 0.99
N ASP A 106 1.22 23.53 1.01
CA ASP A 106 2.04 23.32 -0.20
C ASP A 106 2.03 21.84 -0.63
N LEU A 107 2.61 21.52 -1.80
CA LEU A 107 2.78 20.13 -2.22
C LEU A 107 3.84 19.42 -1.35
N GLY A 108 3.55 18.19 -0.96
CA GLY A 108 4.47 17.33 -0.23
C GLY A 108 5.65 16.90 -1.09
N LEU A 109 6.86 16.92 -0.51
CA LEU A 109 8.06 16.39 -1.17
C LEU A 109 8.14 14.89 -0.92
N THR A 110 8.36 14.11 -1.99
CA THR A 110 8.58 12.67 -1.88
C THR A 110 10.06 12.33 -1.72
N THR A 111 10.33 11.23 -1.04
CA THR A 111 11.64 10.60 -0.93
C THR A 111 11.97 9.77 -2.17
N ASN A 112 13.26 9.44 -2.34
CA ASN A 112 13.72 8.61 -3.46
C ASN A 112 13.06 7.22 -3.50
N TYR A 113 12.72 6.67 -2.33
CA TYR A 113 12.06 5.37 -2.20
C TYR A 113 10.61 5.43 -2.70
N GLU A 114 9.82 6.40 -2.23
CA GLU A 114 8.42 6.58 -2.64
C GLU A 114 8.31 6.86 -4.15
N SER A 115 9.24 7.67 -4.67
CA SER A 115 9.32 7.91 -6.12
C SER A 115 9.66 6.64 -6.90
N ALA A 116 10.48 5.75 -6.34
CA ALA A 116 10.82 4.47 -6.98
C ALA A 116 9.65 3.48 -6.97
N GLU A 117 8.91 3.38 -5.86
CA GLU A 117 7.74 2.51 -5.77
C GLU A 117 6.65 2.95 -6.76
N GLN A 118 6.32 4.23 -6.78
CA GLN A 118 5.29 4.77 -7.68
C GLN A 118 5.69 4.59 -9.15
N ASP A 119 6.96 4.83 -9.49
CA ASP A 119 7.47 4.63 -10.85
C ASP A 119 7.39 3.14 -11.25
N ALA A 120 7.81 2.23 -10.38
CA ALA A 120 7.69 0.79 -10.63
C ALA A 120 6.22 0.35 -10.82
N MET A 121 5.30 0.83 -9.97
CA MET A 121 3.87 0.54 -10.09
C MET A 121 3.29 1.06 -11.40
N ASN A 122 3.60 2.31 -11.78
CA ASN A 122 3.11 2.91 -13.01
C ASN A 122 3.58 2.10 -14.23
N ARG A 123 4.86 1.75 -14.27
CA ARG A 123 5.46 0.96 -15.37
C ARG A 123 4.85 -0.43 -15.51
N ILE A 124 4.56 -1.11 -14.40
CA ILE A 124 3.97 -2.45 -14.39
C ILE A 124 2.49 -2.42 -14.79
N ARG A 125 1.76 -1.35 -14.44
CA ARG A 125 0.32 -1.23 -14.70
C ARG A 125 -0.01 -0.70 -16.10
N THR A 126 0.93 -0.06 -16.78
CA THR A 126 0.73 0.49 -18.14
C THR A 126 1.13 -0.48 -19.25
N GLN A 127 0.66 -0.20 -20.46
CA GLN A 127 1.02 -0.90 -21.69
C GLN A 127 2.08 -0.14 -22.49
N LYS A 128 2.85 -0.89 -23.28
CA LYS A 128 3.76 -0.35 -24.29
C LYS A 128 2.93 0.49 -25.27
N GLY A 129 3.32 1.74 -25.43
CA GLY A 129 2.63 2.74 -26.26
C GLY A 129 1.76 3.73 -25.49
N ASP A 130 1.44 3.48 -24.22
CA ASP A 130 0.72 4.46 -23.38
C ASP A 130 1.54 5.75 -23.20
N TRP A 131 2.86 5.59 -23.12
CA TRP A 131 3.80 6.69 -22.93
C TRP A 131 4.28 7.22 -24.27
N ARG A 132 3.70 8.34 -24.72
CA ARG A 132 4.01 8.95 -26.03
C ARG A 132 5.50 9.12 -26.34
N SER A 133 6.32 9.47 -25.35
CA SER A 133 7.78 9.67 -25.53
C SER A 133 8.62 8.42 -25.23
N HIS A 134 8.01 7.41 -24.62
CA HIS A 134 8.67 6.21 -24.12
C HIS A 134 7.81 4.97 -24.43
N GLU A 135 7.57 4.73 -25.71
CA GLU A 135 6.63 3.71 -26.20
C GLU A 135 6.95 2.28 -25.74
N ASN A 136 8.18 2.01 -25.29
CA ASN A 136 8.60 0.69 -24.79
C ASN A 136 8.46 0.53 -23.27
N ILE A 137 8.01 1.56 -22.56
CA ILE A 137 7.66 1.47 -21.14
C ILE A 137 6.21 0.99 -21.05
N GLY A 138 6.02 -0.08 -20.27
CA GLY A 138 4.77 -0.79 -20.08
C GLY A 138 5.02 -2.30 -20.00
N ALA A 139 4.42 -2.98 -19.02
CA ALA A 139 4.58 -4.43 -18.84
C ALA A 139 3.59 -5.26 -19.67
N ASP A 140 2.63 -4.63 -20.36
CA ASP A 140 1.65 -5.33 -21.22
C ASP A 140 0.95 -6.50 -20.51
N MET A 141 0.70 -6.38 -19.20
CA MET A 141 0.19 -7.49 -18.39
C MET A 141 -1.17 -7.98 -18.89
N GLU A 142 -2.00 -7.08 -19.44
CA GLU A 142 -3.30 -7.43 -20.03
C GLU A 142 -3.19 -8.40 -21.22
N LEU A 143 -2.05 -8.47 -21.92
CA LEU A 143 -1.86 -9.44 -23.01
C LEU A 143 -1.79 -10.89 -22.51
N LEU A 144 -1.64 -11.08 -21.20
CA LEU A 144 -1.69 -12.39 -20.57
C LEU A 144 -3.13 -12.79 -20.21
N GLU A 145 -4.09 -11.87 -20.25
CA GLU A 145 -5.46 -12.19 -19.89
C GLU A 145 -6.10 -13.16 -20.89
N GLY A 146 -6.66 -14.26 -20.37
CA GLY A 146 -7.24 -15.34 -21.19
C GLY A 146 -6.22 -16.34 -21.74
N GLU A 147 -4.94 -16.21 -21.42
CA GLU A 147 -3.90 -17.17 -21.78
C GLU A 147 -3.90 -18.40 -20.85
N PRO A 148 -3.56 -19.60 -21.34
CA PRO A 148 -3.56 -20.79 -20.48
C PRO A 148 -2.54 -20.68 -19.34
N ASN A 149 -2.91 -21.22 -18.18
CA ASN A 149 -2.05 -21.31 -17.00
C ASN A 149 -0.88 -22.28 -17.20
N THR A 150 0.18 -21.74 -17.78
CA THR A 150 1.38 -22.50 -18.10
C THR A 150 2.63 -21.79 -17.60
N LYS A 151 3.69 -22.56 -17.41
CA LYS A 151 5.01 -22.02 -17.09
C LYS A 151 5.49 -21.01 -18.15
N ALA A 152 5.14 -21.22 -19.42
CA ALA A 152 5.52 -20.32 -20.50
C ALA A 152 4.80 -18.96 -20.37
N THR A 153 3.51 -18.94 -20.00
CA THR A 153 2.77 -17.72 -19.70
C THR A 153 3.36 -16.97 -18.51
N GLY A 154 3.73 -17.69 -17.44
CA GLY A 154 4.44 -17.10 -16.31
C GLY A 154 5.77 -16.46 -16.68
N ILE A 155 6.61 -17.15 -17.48
CA ILE A 155 7.90 -16.61 -17.95
C ILE A 155 7.70 -15.35 -18.80
N ARG A 156 6.70 -15.33 -19.70
CA ARG A 156 6.41 -14.13 -20.51
C ARG A 156 6.07 -12.92 -19.64
N GLY A 157 5.25 -13.10 -18.61
CA GLY A 157 4.93 -12.01 -17.68
C GLY A 157 6.14 -11.56 -16.85
N GLU A 158 6.97 -12.49 -16.39
CA GLU A 158 8.23 -12.15 -15.71
C GLU A 158 9.16 -11.33 -16.61
N GLU A 159 9.34 -11.75 -17.87
CA GLU A 159 10.16 -11.06 -18.86
C GLU A 159 9.63 -9.66 -19.17
N SER A 160 8.32 -9.51 -19.36
CA SER A 160 7.71 -8.21 -19.68
C SER A 160 7.86 -7.20 -18.53
N ILE A 161 7.68 -7.64 -17.28
CA ILE A 161 7.93 -6.81 -16.09
C ILE A 161 9.41 -6.42 -16.01
N HIS A 162 10.32 -7.36 -16.25
CA HIS A 162 11.76 -7.06 -16.24
C HIS A 162 12.15 -6.04 -17.32
N GLU A 163 11.60 -6.15 -18.52
CA GLU A 163 11.86 -5.21 -19.62
C GLU A 163 11.42 -3.79 -19.27
N THR A 164 10.17 -3.60 -18.83
CA THR A 164 9.64 -2.25 -18.55
C THR A 164 10.41 -1.53 -17.43
N LEU A 165 10.83 -2.26 -16.40
CA LEU A 165 11.55 -1.66 -15.28
C LEU A 165 13.00 -1.30 -15.63
N THR A 166 13.63 -2.05 -16.53
CA THR A 166 15.06 -1.86 -16.87
C THR A 166 15.30 -1.04 -18.14
N TYR A 167 14.26 -0.77 -18.94
CA TYR A 167 14.37 -0.22 -20.29
C TYR A 167 15.24 1.05 -20.41
N ASP A 168 15.04 2.02 -19.53
CA ASP A 168 15.70 3.32 -19.53
C ASP A 168 16.82 3.43 -18.47
N GLY A 169 17.18 2.31 -17.83
CA GLY A 169 18.18 2.26 -16.76
C GLY A 169 17.70 2.86 -15.44
N ARG A 170 16.39 3.09 -15.26
CA ARG A 170 15.82 3.57 -13.99
C ARG A 170 16.07 2.61 -12.84
N PHE A 171 15.94 1.32 -13.11
CA PHE A 171 16.22 0.22 -12.20
C PHE A 171 17.26 -0.71 -12.82
N MET A 172 18.23 -1.15 -12.03
CA MET A 172 19.23 -2.10 -12.51
C MET A 172 18.63 -3.50 -12.50
N ARG A 173 18.99 -4.32 -13.50
CA ARG A 173 18.48 -5.70 -13.60
C ARG A 173 18.85 -6.57 -12.38
N GLU A 174 19.98 -6.27 -11.76
CA GLU A 174 20.54 -6.99 -10.61
C GLU A 174 19.69 -6.81 -9.34
N ASP A 175 19.02 -5.65 -9.24
CA ASP A 175 18.23 -5.25 -8.09
C ASP A 175 16.77 -5.69 -8.20
N ILE A 176 16.39 -6.35 -9.30
CA ILE A 176 15.01 -6.74 -9.57
C ILE A 176 14.89 -8.25 -9.53
N THR A 177 13.91 -8.74 -8.77
CA THR A 177 13.48 -10.13 -8.81
C THR A 177 12.00 -10.21 -9.11
N VAL A 178 11.62 -10.86 -10.22
CA VAL A 178 10.22 -11.12 -10.56
C VAL A 178 9.94 -12.62 -10.46
N LYS A 179 8.79 -12.99 -9.88
CA LYS A 179 8.32 -14.38 -9.80
C LYS A 179 6.83 -14.49 -10.11
N ALA A 180 6.50 -15.36 -11.06
CA ALA A 180 5.15 -15.79 -11.36
C ALA A 180 4.74 -16.96 -10.44
N VAL A 181 3.62 -16.80 -9.75
CA VAL A 181 3.08 -17.81 -8.85
C VAL A 181 1.64 -18.12 -9.28
N PRO A 182 1.36 -19.33 -9.80
CA PRO A 182 -0.02 -19.73 -10.07
C PRO A 182 -0.75 -19.92 -8.74
N THR A 183 -1.74 -19.07 -8.48
CA THR A 183 -2.51 -19.07 -7.22
C THR A 183 -3.84 -19.78 -7.37
N SER A 184 -4.37 -19.86 -8.60
CA SER A 184 -5.54 -20.65 -8.93
C SER A 184 -5.41 -21.26 -10.32
N ILE A 185 -6.44 -22.00 -10.78
CA ILE A 185 -6.47 -22.56 -12.13
C ILE A 185 -6.46 -21.46 -13.21
N ASP A 186 -7.12 -20.33 -12.94
CA ASP A 186 -7.31 -19.22 -13.88
C ASP A 186 -6.63 -17.93 -13.39
N GLN A 187 -5.58 -18.05 -12.55
CA GLN A 187 -4.88 -16.89 -11.99
C GLN A 187 -3.39 -17.16 -11.77
N ILE A 188 -2.58 -16.19 -12.20
CA ILE A 188 -1.16 -16.08 -11.86
C ILE A 188 -0.94 -14.74 -11.15
N ASP A 189 -0.33 -14.80 -9.97
CA ASP A 189 0.14 -13.61 -9.26
C ASP A 189 1.63 -13.40 -9.58
N PHE A 190 1.97 -12.20 -10.03
CA PHE A 190 3.35 -11.78 -10.24
C PHE A 190 3.84 -10.98 -9.03
N TYR A 191 4.91 -11.46 -8.40
CA TYR A 191 5.59 -10.79 -7.30
C TYR A 191 6.88 -10.17 -7.82
N THR A 192 6.95 -8.85 -7.78
CA THR A 192 8.13 -8.07 -8.15
C THR A 192 8.75 -7.51 -6.91
N VAL A 193 10.04 -7.75 -6.71
CA VAL A 193 10.84 -7.17 -5.63
C VAL A 193 11.90 -6.30 -6.27
N VAL A 194 11.97 -5.04 -5.86
CA VAL A 194 13.02 -4.10 -6.27
C VAL A 194 13.82 -3.73 -5.03
N ASP A 195 15.08 -4.13 -5.01
CA ASP A 195 16.05 -3.79 -3.98
C ASP A 195 16.53 -2.35 -4.25
N SER A 196 15.88 -1.39 -3.61
CA SER A 196 16.44 -0.03 -3.54
C SER A 196 17.39 0.00 -2.35
N ASP A 197 18.49 0.75 -2.42
CA ASP A 197 19.46 0.99 -1.32
C ASP A 197 18.86 1.53 0.02
N ALA A 198 17.53 1.57 0.14
CA ALA A 198 16.77 1.80 1.36
C ALA A 198 16.72 0.56 2.27
N ASP A 199 16.31 0.75 3.53
CA ASP A 199 16.28 -0.32 4.54
C ASP A 199 15.27 -1.45 4.23
N ASP A 200 14.29 -1.20 3.35
CA ASP A 200 13.27 -2.17 2.94
C ASP A 200 13.17 -2.26 1.41
N PRO A 201 13.01 -3.48 0.83
CA PRO A 201 12.81 -3.64 -0.60
C PRO A 201 11.36 -3.33 -1.01
N ILE A 202 11.19 -2.74 -2.19
CA ILE A 202 9.88 -2.43 -2.77
C ILE A 202 9.25 -3.74 -3.27
N ILE A 203 8.02 -4.03 -2.85
CA ILE A 203 7.29 -5.24 -3.27
C ILE A 203 6.03 -4.85 -4.03
N VAL A 204 5.99 -5.13 -5.33
CA VAL A 204 4.80 -4.92 -6.18
C VAL A 204 4.15 -6.25 -6.50
N LYS A 205 2.87 -6.38 -6.11
CA LYS A 205 2.02 -7.53 -6.47
C LYS A 205 1.11 -7.18 -7.63
N SER A 206 1.14 -7.97 -8.70
CA SER A 206 0.24 -7.84 -9.85
C SER A 206 -0.50 -9.17 -10.10
N PRO A 207 -1.75 -9.31 -9.63
CA PRO A 207 -2.58 -10.46 -9.96
C PRO A 207 -3.07 -10.37 -11.41
N GLN A 208 -3.02 -11.47 -12.15
CA GLN A 208 -3.53 -11.56 -13.52
C GLN A 208 -4.47 -12.75 -13.66
N THR A 209 -5.66 -12.48 -14.18
CA THR A 209 -6.60 -13.54 -14.57
C THR A 209 -6.18 -14.05 -15.93
N ILE A 210 -5.98 -15.35 -16.03
CA ILE A 210 -5.41 -16.00 -17.21
C ILE A 210 -6.33 -17.11 -17.69
#